data_AF-A0A661E386-F1
#
_entry.id   AF-A0A661E386-F1
#
_cell.length_a   1.000
_cell.length_b   1.000
_cell.length_c   1.000
_cell.angle_alpha   90.00
_cell.angle_beta   90.00
_cell.angle_gamma   90.00
#
_symmetry.space_group_name_H-M   'P 1'
#
loop_
_entity.id
_entity.type
_entity.pdbx_description
1 polymer ?
#
loop_
_entity_poly.entity_id
_entity_poly.type
_entity_poly.pdbx_seq_one_letter_code
_entity_poly.pdbx_strand_id
1 'polypeptide(L)'
;MPSFGDGGVERMMVNIAFGLTEVGVKVDFIVNQQGAPYLSNLIGLVNFITPPSNRDQELPWLIQYLNSSQPDVMMSVKDLADFTAIDAKKASNANTKIIVRTGTALLSRFGHRGTNFLKRWLRSRELKRYYQQADGHIAVAIGTQKELHELIQIPEKDIIVIKNPVITPSLLELQHETIDHPWFAPSDMPLIMGMGGFRVQKDFATLINAFALLRRTRPCRLILLGQGRKEKRLIKLCQQLGIEGDVLFPGFSDNPYPWLKRADLFVLSSLWEGSPNVLTEALALG
;
A
#
# COMPACT_ATOMS: atom_id res chain seq x y z
N MET A 1 -10.88 -8.14 9.59
CA MET A 1 -10.03 -7.17 8.87
C MET A 1 -8.59 -7.12 9.42
N PRO A 2 -7.57 -6.59 8.70
CA PRO A 2 -6.15 -6.67 9.10
C PRO A 2 -5.70 -5.62 10.13
N SER A 3 -4.58 -5.90 10.81
CA SER A 3 -3.84 -5.00 11.70
C SER A 3 -3.28 -3.78 10.95
N PHE A 4 -3.49 -2.57 11.51
CA PHE A 4 -2.88 -1.33 11.05
C PHE A 4 -1.37 -1.33 11.35
N GLY A 5 -0.55 -0.72 10.47
CA GLY A 5 0.80 -0.29 10.86
C GLY A 5 1.95 -0.41 9.85
N ASP A 6 1.80 -1.11 8.71
CA ASP A 6 2.99 -1.51 7.94
C ASP A 6 2.81 -1.46 6.40
N GLY A 7 1.76 -0.78 5.90
CA GLY A 7 1.39 -0.81 4.49
C GLY A 7 1.06 0.56 3.88
N GLY A 8 1.43 0.74 2.61
CA GLY A 8 1.10 1.95 1.84
C GLY A 8 -0.39 2.11 1.51
N VAL A 9 -1.21 1.07 1.73
CA VAL A 9 -2.66 1.12 1.53
C VAL A 9 -3.32 1.89 2.67
N GLU A 10 -2.88 1.68 3.91
CA GLU A 10 -3.44 2.33 5.09
C GLU A 10 -3.22 3.84 5.03
N ARG A 11 -1.98 4.28 4.75
CA ARG A 11 -1.63 5.70 4.57
C ARG A 11 -2.45 6.34 3.45
N MET A 12 -2.64 5.63 2.35
CA MET A 12 -3.45 6.08 1.23
C MET A 12 -4.93 6.22 1.61
N MET A 13 -5.50 5.32 2.43
CA MET A 13 -6.89 5.46 2.88
C MET A 13 -7.06 6.67 3.78
N VAL A 14 -6.06 6.97 4.61
CA VAL A 14 -6.03 8.20 5.41
C VAL A 14 -6.05 9.43 4.52
N ASN A 15 -5.20 9.48 3.50
CA ASN A 15 -5.14 10.62 2.57
C ASN A 15 -6.44 10.80 1.77
N ILE A 16 -7.10 9.69 1.37
CA ILE A 16 -8.42 9.74 0.73
C ILE A 16 -9.47 10.31 1.70
N ALA A 17 -9.53 9.80 2.93
CA ALA A 17 -10.48 10.26 3.93
C ALA A 17 -10.31 11.76 4.22
N PHE A 18 -9.07 12.22 4.40
CA PHE A 18 -8.74 13.63 4.56
C PHE A 18 -9.20 14.47 3.37
N GLY A 19 -8.87 14.04 2.14
CA GLY A 19 -9.29 14.76 0.93
C GLY A 19 -10.81 14.83 0.76
N LEU A 20 -11.54 13.80 1.20
CA LEU A 20 -13.01 13.80 1.21
C LEU A 20 -13.57 14.78 2.25
N THR A 21 -12.99 14.87 3.44
CA THR A 21 -13.43 15.84 4.44
C THR A 21 -13.21 17.28 4.01
N GLU A 22 -12.11 17.57 3.29
CA GLU A 22 -11.81 18.90 2.75
C GLU A 22 -12.86 19.39 1.73
N VAL A 23 -13.53 18.47 1.02
CA VAL A 23 -14.62 18.80 0.09
C VAL A 23 -16.01 18.69 0.74
N GLY A 24 -16.08 18.59 2.06
CA GLY A 24 -17.33 18.59 2.83
C GLY A 24 -18.06 17.25 2.89
N VAL A 25 -17.41 16.14 2.52
CA VAL A 25 -18.00 14.80 2.63
C VAL A 25 -17.85 14.30 4.07
N LYS A 26 -18.95 13.86 4.68
CA LYS A 26 -18.92 13.20 5.99
C LYS A 26 -18.34 11.79 5.84
N VAL A 27 -17.32 11.47 6.63
CA VAL A 27 -16.60 10.19 6.54
C VAL A 27 -16.73 9.40 7.84
N ASP A 28 -17.28 8.20 7.74
CA ASP A 28 -17.16 7.15 8.74
C ASP A 28 -15.95 6.26 8.37
N PHE A 29 -14.93 6.24 9.23
CA PHE A 29 -13.68 5.52 8.99
C PHE A 29 -13.62 4.24 9.83
N ILE A 30 -13.96 3.11 9.20
CA ILE A 30 -14.06 1.80 9.87
C ILE A 30 -12.68 1.13 9.98
N VAL A 31 -12.18 0.96 11.20
CA VAL A 31 -10.81 0.46 11.47
C VAL A 31 -10.73 -0.44 12.71
N ASN A 32 -9.96 -1.53 12.62
CA ASN A 32 -9.84 -2.50 13.72
C ASN A 32 -8.95 -2.02 14.88
N GLN A 33 -8.18 -0.95 14.70
CA GLN A 33 -7.28 -0.43 15.72
C GLN A 33 -7.23 1.09 15.65
N GLN A 34 -7.70 1.73 16.72
CA GLN A 34 -7.53 3.17 16.92
C GLN A 34 -6.10 3.41 17.44
N GLY A 35 -5.39 4.40 16.88
CA GLY A 35 -4.04 4.77 17.32
C GLY A 35 -2.88 4.36 16.41
N ALA A 36 -3.12 3.97 15.15
CA ALA A 36 -2.02 3.85 14.19
C ALA A 36 -1.43 5.23 13.87
N PRO A 37 -0.10 5.36 13.62
CA PRO A 37 0.60 6.65 13.52
C PRO A 37 -0.04 7.66 12.55
N TYR A 38 -0.63 7.16 11.46
CA TYR A 38 -1.24 7.99 10.42
C TYR A 38 -2.67 8.46 10.73
N LEU A 39 -3.32 7.93 11.76
CA LEU A 39 -4.71 8.26 12.08
C LEU A 39 -4.87 9.57 12.84
N SER A 40 -3.80 10.09 13.45
CA SER A 40 -3.79 11.36 14.19
C SER A 40 -4.31 12.52 13.33
N ASN A 41 -3.95 12.53 12.04
CA ASN A 41 -4.36 13.56 11.07
C ASN A 41 -5.86 13.58 10.77
N LEU A 42 -6.62 12.55 11.18
CA LEU A 42 -8.07 12.47 10.96
C LEU A 42 -8.89 12.69 12.24
N ILE A 43 -8.23 12.85 13.40
CA ILE A 43 -8.92 13.06 14.67
C ILE A 43 -9.72 14.37 14.59
N GLY A 44 -11.02 14.28 14.85
CA GLY A 44 -11.94 15.41 14.76
C GLY A 44 -12.47 15.71 13.35
N LEU A 45 -11.90 15.09 12.31
CA LEU A 45 -12.35 15.25 10.91
C LEU A 45 -13.27 14.11 10.46
N VAL A 46 -13.02 12.90 10.95
CA VAL A 46 -13.80 11.70 10.61
C VAL A 46 -14.42 11.08 11.86
N ASN A 47 -15.49 10.32 11.67
CA ASN A 47 -16.05 9.48 12.72
C ASN A 47 -15.36 8.11 12.69
N PHE A 48 -14.57 7.81 13.71
CA PHE A 48 -13.87 6.52 13.82
C PHE A 48 -14.80 5.44 14.35
N ILE A 49 -14.90 4.33 13.61
CA ILE A 49 -15.75 3.20 13.96
C ILE A 49 -14.91 1.94 14.07
N THR A 50 -15.00 1.26 15.20
CA THR A 50 -14.26 0.01 15.43
C THR A 50 -15.21 -1.18 15.32
N PRO A 51 -15.04 -2.07 14.32
CA PRO A 51 -15.83 -3.29 14.23
C PRO A 51 -15.42 -4.29 15.32
N PRO A 52 -16.24 -5.32 15.58
CA PRO A 52 -15.87 -6.42 16.47
C PRO A 52 -14.53 -7.04 16.08
N SER A 53 -13.71 -7.37 17.08
CA SER A 53 -12.43 -8.05 16.86
C SER A 53 -12.60 -9.49 16.35
N ASN A 54 -13.75 -10.11 16.66
CA ASN A 54 -14.11 -11.43 16.18
C ASN A 54 -14.65 -11.36 14.73
N ARG A 55 -13.99 -12.09 13.82
CA ARG A 55 -14.35 -12.14 12.40
C ARG A 55 -15.76 -12.66 12.15
N ASP A 56 -16.24 -13.60 12.95
CA ASP A 56 -17.58 -14.16 12.78
C ASP A 56 -18.67 -13.13 13.11
N GLN A 57 -18.32 -12.08 13.86
CA GLN A 57 -19.19 -10.97 14.19
C GLN A 57 -19.05 -9.77 13.24
N GLU A 58 -18.02 -9.73 12.37
CA GLU A 58 -17.81 -8.61 11.44
C GLU A 58 -18.99 -8.45 10.46
N LEU A 59 -19.52 -9.54 9.91
CA LEU A 59 -20.64 -9.49 8.97
C LEU A 59 -21.97 -9.07 9.63
N PRO A 60 -22.45 -9.72 10.72
CA PRO A 60 -23.67 -9.28 11.42
C PRO A 60 -23.59 -7.82 11.87
N TRP A 61 -22.42 -7.40 12.37
CA TRP A 61 -22.19 -6.02 12.74
C TRP A 61 -22.29 -5.07 11.55
N LEU A 62 -21.68 -5.41 10.41
CA LEU A 62 -21.73 -4.57 9.23
C LEU A 62 -23.15 -4.45 8.67
N ILE A 63 -23.94 -5.54 8.72
CA ILE A 63 -25.36 -5.52 8.36
C ILE A 63 -26.13 -4.54 9.26
N GLN A 64 -25.92 -4.62 10.57
CA GLN A 64 -26.56 -3.71 11.53
C GLN A 64 -26.14 -2.25 11.26
N TYR A 65 -24.86 -2.01 11.03
CA TYR A 65 -24.32 -0.69 10.73
C TYR A 65 -24.92 -0.08 9.45
N LEU A 66 -25.01 -0.85 8.37
CA LEU A 66 -25.62 -0.41 7.12
C LEU A 66 -27.10 -0.08 7.31
N ASN A 67 -27.83 -0.91 8.05
CA ASN A 67 -29.25 -0.68 8.34
C ASN A 67 -29.50 0.57 9.18
N SER A 68 -28.65 0.85 10.17
CA SER A 68 -28.83 1.99 11.07
C SER A 68 -28.30 3.31 10.49
N SER A 69 -27.13 3.28 9.88
CA SER A 69 -26.41 4.49 9.44
C SER A 69 -26.75 4.89 8.01
N GLN A 70 -27.21 3.93 7.18
CA GLN A 70 -27.64 4.14 5.79
C GLN A 70 -26.67 5.04 4.98
N PRO A 71 -25.35 4.77 4.96
CA PRO A 71 -24.42 5.62 4.21
C PRO A 71 -24.73 5.57 2.72
N ASP A 72 -24.57 6.67 2.00
CA ASP A 72 -24.79 6.71 0.55
C ASP A 72 -23.85 5.76 -0.20
N VAL A 73 -22.58 5.74 0.24
CA VAL A 73 -21.49 4.98 -0.38
C VAL A 73 -20.62 4.34 0.71
N MET A 74 -20.25 3.08 0.50
CA MET A 74 -19.20 2.40 1.25
C MET A 74 -18.08 1.98 0.30
N MET A 75 -16.90 2.54 0.52
CA MET A 75 -15.68 2.15 -0.19
C MET A 75 -14.93 1.09 0.61
N SER A 76 -14.67 -0.06 0.00
CA SER A 76 -13.94 -1.17 0.62
C SER A 76 -12.58 -1.37 -0.06
N VAL A 77 -11.60 -1.81 0.74
CA VAL A 77 -10.26 -2.14 0.26
C VAL A 77 -9.79 -3.46 0.86
N LYS A 78 -9.19 -4.30 0.01
CA LYS A 78 -8.69 -5.66 0.27
C LYS A 78 -9.80 -6.70 0.18
N ASP A 79 -9.48 -7.84 -0.43
CA ASP A 79 -10.44 -8.86 -0.83
C ASP A 79 -11.45 -9.24 0.27
N LEU A 80 -11.00 -9.42 1.52
CA LEU A 80 -11.89 -9.84 2.62
C LEU A 80 -12.89 -8.74 2.99
N ALA A 81 -12.45 -7.48 3.05
CA ALA A 81 -13.35 -6.37 3.35
C ALA A 81 -14.34 -6.15 2.21
N ASP A 82 -13.89 -6.29 0.96
CA ASP A 82 -14.74 -6.21 -0.22
C ASP A 82 -15.87 -7.25 -0.15
N PHE A 83 -15.53 -8.51 0.17
CA PHE A 83 -16.50 -9.59 0.27
C PHE A 83 -17.51 -9.36 1.39
N THR A 84 -17.03 -8.98 2.59
CA THR A 84 -17.90 -8.68 3.73
C THR A 84 -18.84 -7.51 3.42
N ALA A 85 -18.38 -6.46 2.74
CA ALA A 85 -19.22 -5.33 2.35
C ALA A 85 -20.31 -5.73 1.35
N ILE A 86 -19.97 -6.54 0.35
CA ILE A 86 -20.93 -7.05 -0.64
C ILE A 86 -21.99 -7.95 0.03
N ASP A 87 -21.57 -8.89 0.88
CA ASP A 87 -22.48 -9.78 1.59
C ASP A 87 -23.36 -9.02 2.59
N ALA A 88 -22.80 -8.03 3.30
CA ALA A 88 -23.56 -7.19 4.22
C ALA A 88 -24.62 -6.37 3.49
N LYS A 89 -24.28 -5.77 2.34
CA LYS A 89 -25.25 -5.02 1.52
C LYS A 89 -26.45 -5.88 1.16
N LYS A 90 -26.21 -7.09 0.64
CA LYS A 90 -27.28 -8.03 0.25
C LYS A 90 -28.19 -8.45 1.40
N ALA A 91 -27.63 -8.54 2.60
CA ALA A 91 -28.35 -8.93 3.80
C ALA A 91 -28.96 -7.74 4.55
N SER A 92 -28.65 -6.51 4.13
CA SER A 92 -29.20 -5.27 4.69
C SER A 92 -30.35 -4.74 3.83
N ASN A 93 -31.19 -3.89 4.43
CA ASN A 93 -32.19 -3.08 3.73
C ASN A 93 -31.61 -1.72 3.29
N ALA A 94 -30.28 -1.57 3.31
CA ALA A 94 -29.65 -0.31 3.01
C ALA A 94 -29.54 -0.06 1.50
N ASN A 95 -29.78 1.18 1.08
CA ASN A 95 -29.57 1.61 -0.31
C ASN A 95 -28.10 1.96 -0.62
N THR A 96 -27.18 1.69 0.31
CA THR A 96 -25.75 1.97 0.22
C THR A 96 -25.13 1.38 -1.04
N LYS A 97 -24.39 2.20 -1.79
CA LYS A 97 -23.57 1.75 -2.91
C LYS A 97 -22.24 1.20 -2.42
N ILE A 98 -21.91 -0.02 -2.81
CA ILE A 98 -20.63 -0.66 -2.49
C ILE A 98 -19.65 -0.42 -3.63
N ILE A 99 -18.59 0.30 -3.34
CA ILE A 99 -17.50 0.57 -4.27
C ILE A 99 -16.28 -0.24 -3.86
N VAL A 100 -15.83 -1.11 -4.75
CA VAL A 100 -14.65 -1.96 -4.54
C VAL A 100 -13.44 -1.28 -5.13
N ARG A 101 -12.41 -1.08 -4.31
CA ARG A 101 -11.18 -0.41 -4.72
C ARG A 101 -10.00 -1.37 -4.74
N THR A 102 -9.53 -1.71 -5.94
CA THR A 102 -8.46 -2.69 -6.15
C THR A 102 -7.08 -2.02 -6.13
N GLY A 103 -6.37 -2.18 -5.02
CA GLY A 103 -5.06 -1.56 -4.78
C GLY A 103 -3.83 -2.40 -5.15
N THR A 104 -4.00 -3.66 -5.59
CA THR A 104 -2.88 -4.57 -5.91
C THR A 104 -3.09 -5.25 -7.25
N ALA A 105 -2.01 -5.46 -8.01
CA ALA A 105 -1.99 -6.39 -9.15
C ALA A 105 -2.39 -7.80 -8.68
N LEU A 106 -3.56 -8.26 -9.12
CA LEU A 106 -4.16 -9.54 -8.80
C LEU A 106 -3.35 -10.69 -9.43
N LEU A 107 -2.98 -10.56 -10.70
CA LEU A 107 -2.26 -11.61 -11.44
C LEU A 107 -0.89 -11.89 -10.84
N SER A 108 -0.10 -10.85 -10.64
CA SER A 108 1.27 -10.96 -10.11
C SER A 108 1.28 -11.50 -8.68
N ARG A 109 0.26 -11.14 -7.88
CA ARG A 109 0.05 -11.69 -6.53
C ARG A 109 -0.31 -13.18 -6.57
N PHE A 110 -1.07 -13.65 -7.54
CA PHE A 110 -1.41 -15.06 -7.68
C PHE A 110 -0.24 -15.91 -8.16
N GLY A 111 0.56 -15.42 -9.12
CA GLY A 111 1.73 -16.13 -9.62
C GLY A 111 2.75 -16.48 -8.53
N HIS A 112 2.88 -15.63 -7.51
CA HIS A 112 3.83 -15.81 -6.41
C HIS A 112 3.29 -16.61 -5.21
N ARG A 113 1.97 -16.85 -5.12
CA ARG A 113 1.38 -17.66 -4.03
C ARG A 113 1.35 -19.17 -4.32
N GLY A 114 1.78 -19.59 -5.51
CA GLY A 114 2.01 -21.00 -5.85
C GLY A 114 1.71 -21.31 -7.32
N THR A 115 2.27 -22.41 -7.81
CA THR A 115 2.13 -22.90 -9.19
C THR A 115 0.81 -23.63 -9.46
N ASN A 116 -0.05 -23.80 -8.44
CA ASN A 116 -1.26 -24.60 -8.56
C ASN A 116 -2.37 -23.84 -9.33
N PHE A 117 -2.47 -24.15 -10.61
CA PHE A 117 -3.44 -23.57 -11.55
C PHE A 117 -4.88 -23.63 -11.03
N LEU A 118 -5.30 -24.76 -10.42
CA LEU A 118 -6.66 -24.94 -9.95
C LEU A 118 -6.99 -23.98 -8.80
N LYS A 119 -6.07 -23.79 -7.84
CA LYS A 119 -6.25 -22.83 -6.74
C LYS A 119 -6.36 -21.40 -7.26
N ARG A 120 -5.53 -21.03 -8.26
CA ARG A 120 -5.61 -19.72 -8.91
C ARG A 120 -6.95 -19.53 -9.60
N TRP A 121 -7.38 -20.53 -10.37
CA TRP A 121 -8.65 -20.49 -11.07
C TRP A 121 -9.85 -20.38 -10.11
N LEU A 122 -9.89 -21.18 -9.04
CA LEU A 122 -10.94 -21.09 -8.02
C LEU A 122 -11.00 -19.70 -7.39
N ARG A 123 -9.83 -19.13 -7.05
CA ARG A 123 -9.76 -17.79 -6.46
C ARG A 123 -10.19 -16.69 -7.44
N SER A 124 -9.82 -16.80 -8.72
CA SER A 124 -10.29 -15.89 -9.76
C SER A 124 -11.81 -15.97 -9.94
N ARG A 125 -12.40 -17.17 -9.89
CA ARG A 125 -13.86 -17.33 -9.97
C ARG A 125 -14.59 -16.76 -8.77
N GLU A 126 -14.03 -16.94 -7.57
CA GLU A 126 -14.57 -16.33 -6.34
C GLU A 126 -14.55 -14.80 -6.43
N LEU A 127 -13.40 -14.21 -6.78
CA LEU A 127 -13.30 -12.76 -6.99
C LEU A 127 -14.27 -12.27 -8.07
N LYS A 128 -14.34 -12.97 -9.20
CA LYS A 128 -15.30 -12.67 -10.27
C LYS A 128 -16.72 -12.61 -9.75
N ARG A 129 -17.15 -13.67 -9.04
CA ARG A 129 -18.49 -13.76 -8.48
C ARG A 129 -18.80 -12.56 -7.60
N TYR A 130 -17.90 -12.21 -6.68
CA TYR A 130 -18.11 -11.11 -5.74
C TYR A 130 -18.06 -9.75 -6.42
N TYR A 131 -16.99 -9.45 -7.15
CA TYR A 131 -16.76 -8.12 -7.69
C TYR A 131 -17.85 -7.74 -8.72
N GLN A 132 -18.39 -8.68 -9.50
CA GLN A 132 -19.53 -8.40 -10.39
C GLN A 132 -20.83 -7.96 -9.67
N GLN A 133 -20.89 -8.06 -8.34
CA GLN A 133 -22.05 -7.66 -7.53
C GLN A 133 -21.85 -6.30 -6.84
N ALA A 134 -20.66 -5.70 -6.95
CA ALA A 134 -20.42 -4.34 -6.47
C ALA A 134 -21.12 -3.33 -7.38
N ASP A 135 -21.47 -2.15 -6.84
CA ASP A 135 -22.10 -1.09 -7.64
C ASP A 135 -21.09 -0.32 -8.49
N GLY A 136 -19.80 -0.41 -8.16
CA GLY A 136 -18.74 0.25 -8.90
C GLY A 136 -17.34 -0.19 -8.50
N HIS A 137 -16.40 0.09 -9.39
CA HIS A 137 -15.01 -0.33 -9.26
C HIS A 137 -14.05 0.84 -9.42
N ILE A 138 -13.09 0.92 -8.51
CA ILE A 138 -11.97 1.86 -8.59
C ILE A 138 -10.66 1.08 -8.74
N ALA A 139 -9.92 1.36 -9.81
CA ALA A 139 -8.58 0.85 -10.02
C ALA A 139 -7.53 1.93 -9.71
N VAL A 140 -6.44 1.55 -9.05
CA VAL A 140 -5.37 2.51 -8.69
C VAL A 140 -4.42 2.89 -9.83
N ALA A 141 -4.48 2.14 -10.93
CA ALA A 141 -3.67 2.35 -12.13
C ALA A 141 -4.35 1.70 -13.34
N ILE A 142 -3.93 2.09 -14.55
CA ILE A 142 -4.41 1.47 -15.79
C ILE A 142 -4.08 -0.03 -15.81
N GLY A 143 -2.92 -0.45 -15.27
CA GLY A 143 -2.57 -1.86 -15.17
C GLY A 143 -3.57 -2.67 -14.33
N THR A 144 -4.00 -2.13 -13.18
CA THR A 144 -5.00 -2.82 -12.34
C THR A 144 -6.41 -2.80 -12.94
N GLN A 145 -6.76 -1.78 -13.72
CA GLN A 145 -8.00 -1.75 -14.51
C GLN A 145 -8.02 -2.89 -15.55
N LYS A 146 -6.93 -3.02 -16.33
CA LYS A 146 -6.80 -4.10 -17.32
C LYS A 146 -6.90 -5.48 -16.68
N GLU A 147 -6.23 -5.69 -15.54
CA GLU A 147 -6.34 -6.97 -14.82
C GLU A 147 -7.76 -7.27 -14.32
N LEU A 148 -8.48 -6.26 -13.83
CA LEU A 148 -9.89 -6.42 -13.47
C LEU A 148 -10.74 -6.78 -14.69
N HIS A 149 -10.50 -6.13 -15.83
CA HIS A 149 -11.19 -6.45 -17.07
C HIS A 149 -10.91 -7.90 -17.51
N GLU A 150 -9.64 -8.30 -17.59
CA GLU A 150 -9.23 -9.61 -18.10
C GLU A 150 -9.63 -10.77 -17.17
N LEU A 151 -9.47 -10.61 -15.85
CA LEU A 151 -9.72 -11.68 -14.89
C LEU A 151 -11.16 -11.76 -14.41
N ILE A 152 -11.74 -10.61 -14.13
CA ILE A 152 -13.04 -10.48 -13.45
C ILE A 152 -14.14 -10.20 -14.47
N GLN A 153 -13.78 -9.83 -15.72
CA GLN A 153 -14.72 -9.55 -16.81
C GLN A 153 -15.67 -8.40 -16.47
N ILE A 154 -15.13 -7.35 -15.85
CA ILE A 154 -15.82 -6.07 -15.69
C ILE A 154 -15.47 -5.21 -16.91
N PRO A 155 -16.43 -4.59 -17.61
CA PRO A 155 -16.12 -3.71 -18.74
C PRO A 155 -15.24 -2.53 -18.30
N GLU A 156 -14.22 -2.16 -19.10
CA GLU A 156 -13.29 -1.08 -18.73
C GLU A 156 -13.99 0.25 -18.45
N LYS A 157 -15.06 0.56 -19.20
CA LYS A 157 -15.90 1.75 -19.01
C LYS A 157 -16.59 1.82 -17.64
N ASP A 158 -16.76 0.68 -16.98
CA ASP A 158 -17.40 0.55 -15.66
C ASP A 158 -16.35 0.51 -14.53
N ILE A 159 -15.07 0.68 -14.86
CA ILE A 159 -13.95 0.74 -13.92
C ILE A 159 -13.33 2.13 -14.00
N ILE A 160 -13.40 2.89 -12.91
CA ILE A 160 -12.83 4.24 -12.83
C ILE A 160 -11.39 4.12 -12.33
N VAL A 161 -10.44 4.72 -13.05
CA VAL A 161 -9.04 4.78 -12.60
C VAL A 161 -8.82 6.02 -11.73
N ILE A 162 -8.52 5.83 -10.46
CA ILE A 162 -8.18 6.90 -9.51
C ILE A 162 -6.83 6.58 -8.88
N LYS A 163 -5.82 7.39 -9.22
CA LYS A 163 -4.46 7.25 -8.67
C LYS A 163 -4.45 7.49 -7.16
N ASN A 164 -3.49 6.88 -6.47
CA ASN A 164 -3.33 7.06 -5.02
C ASN A 164 -2.94 8.52 -4.69
N PRO A 165 -3.59 9.18 -3.73
CA PRO A 165 -3.19 10.51 -3.27
C PRO A 165 -1.98 10.38 -2.35
N VAL A 166 -0.78 10.42 -2.93
CA VAL A 166 0.48 10.24 -2.20
C VAL A 166 1.25 11.54 -2.01
N ILE A 167 0.99 12.54 -2.85
CA ILE A 167 1.55 13.89 -2.71
C ILE A 167 0.56 14.71 -1.90
N THR A 168 0.94 15.01 -0.67
CA THR A 168 0.12 15.76 0.29
C THR A 168 0.86 17.02 0.75
N PRO A 169 0.15 18.04 1.27
CA PRO A 169 0.81 19.19 1.91
C PRO A 169 1.79 18.75 3.00
N SER A 170 1.40 17.75 3.81
CA SER A 170 2.25 17.18 4.85
C SER A 170 3.55 16.56 4.31
N LEU A 171 3.56 15.95 3.13
CA LEU A 171 4.80 15.45 2.51
C LEU A 171 5.78 16.61 2.27
N LEU A 172 5.27 17.75 1.77
CA LEU A 172 6.08 18.91 1.45
C LEU A 172 6.64 19.61 2.69
N GLU A 173 6.00 19.46 3.84
CA GLU A 173 6.50 19.94 5.13
C GLU A 173 7.51 18.96 5.72
N LEU A 174 7.13 17.68 5.83
CA LEU A 174 7.91 16.61 6.46
C LEU A 174 9.24 16.33 5.76
N GLN A 175 9.38 16.63 4.48
CA GLN A 175 10.66 16.49 3.76
C GLN A 175 11.79 17.40 4.31
N HIS A 176 11.44 18.44 5.09
CA HIS A 176 12.41 19.39 5.65
C HIS A 176 12.93 18.98 7.03
N GLU A 177 12.40 17.90 7.62
CA GLU A 177 12.93 17.39 8.88
C GLU A 177 14.41 17.00 8.76
N THR A 178 15.16 17.27 9.83
CA THR A 178 16.59 16.99 9.84
C THR A 178 16.86 15.53 10.16
N ILE A 179 17.68 14.88 9.34
CA ILE A 179 18.31 13.60 9.69
C ILE A 179 19.77 13.86 10.04
N ASP A 180 20.16 13.55 11.27
CA ASP A 180 21.56 13.51 11.65
C ASP A 180 22.06 12.06 11.53
N HIS A 181 22.72 11.77 10.41
CA HIS A 181 23.32 10.46 10.17
C HIS A 181 24.64 10.62 9.39
N PRO A 182 25.74 9.95 9.81
CA PRO A 182 27.05 10.10 9.18
C PRO A 182 27.10 9.83 7.68
N TRP A 183 26.14 9.07 7.16
CA TRP A 183 26.04 8.76 5.73
C TRP A 183 25.65 9.95 4.86
N PHE A 184 25.05 10.99 5.46
CA PHE A 184 24.70 12.25 4.81
C PHE A 184 25.74 13.35 5.07
N ALA A 185 26.86 13.04 5.72
CA ALA A 185 27.98 13.97 5.78
C ALA A 185 28.47 14.29 4.34
N PRO A 186 28.97 15.51 4.08
CA PRO A 186 29.44 15.91 2.76
C PRO A 186 30.38 14.85 2.14
N SER A 187 30.02 14.34 0.97
CA SER A 187 30.74 13.27 0.28
C SER A 187 30.45 13.33 -1.21
N ASP A 188 31.46 13.02 -2.04
CA ASP A 188 31.30 12.88 -3.50
C ASP A 188 30.71 11.53 -3.91
N MET A 189 30.44 10.63 -2.96
CA MET A 189 29.87 9.31 -3.22
C MET A 189 28.36 9.42 -3.44
N PRO A 190 27.83 9.03 -4.60
CA PRO A 190 26.39 9.01 -4.82
C PRO A 190 25.69 8.05 -3.87
N LEU A 191 24.54 8.49 -3.39
CA LEU A 191 23.68 7.76 -2.50
C LEU A 191 22.48 7.19 -3.23
N ILE A 192 22.43 5.87 -3.31
CA ILE A 192 21.31 5.12 -3.86
C ILE A 192 20.39 4.74 -2.71
N MET A 193 19.07 4.80 -2.93
CA MET A 193 18.07 4.44 -1.93
C MET A 193 17.05 3.45 -2.47
N GLY A 194 16.70 2.46 -1.65
CA GLY A 194 15.50 1.66 -1.80
C GLY A 194 14.66 1.74 -0.52
N MET A 195 13.33 1.77 -0.65
CA MET A 195 12.43 1.85 0.48
C MET A 195 11.24 0.89 0.38
N GLY A 196 10.90 0.26 1.51
CA GLY A 196 9.69 -0.54 1.68
C GLY A 196 9.89 -1.74 2.58
N GLY A 197 8.80 -2.47 2.88
CA GLY A 197 8.88 -3.65 3.72
C GLY A 197 9.76 -4.75 3.09
N PHE A 198 10.67 -5.35 3.88
CA PHE A 198 11.58 -6.42 3.45
C PHE A 198 10.85 -7.75 3.25
N ARG A 199 10.07 -7.80 2.17
CA ARG A 199 9.22 -8.90 1.73
C ARG A 199 9.63 -9.30 0.31
N VAL A 200 9.24 -10.51 -0.10
CA VAL A 200 9.55 -11.05 -1.45
C VAL A 200 9.13 -10.09 -2.55
N GLN A 201 7.97 -9.44 -2.40
CA GLN A 201 7.44 -8.45 -3.35
C GLN A 201 8.45 -7.36 -3.73
N LYS A 202 9.22 -6.83 -2.76
CA LYS A 202 10.11 -5.69 -3.00
C LYS A 202 11.43 -6.08 -3.64
N ASP A 203 11.78 -7.36 -3.57
CA ASP A 203 12.96 -7.98 -4.17
C ASP A 203 14.25 -7.16 -4.05
N PHE A 204 14.51 -6.70 -2.82
CA PHE A 204 15.76 -6.01 -2.49
C PHE A 204 17.01 -6.84 -2.76
N ALA A 205 16.89 -8.17 -2.93
CA ALA A 205 18.00 -9.00 -3.35
C ALA A 205 18.49 -8.61 -4.75
N THR A 206 17.59 -8.33 -5.69
CA THR A 206 17.95 -7.84 -7.02
C THR A 206 18.64 -6.48 -6.95
N LEU A 207 18.13 -5.55 -6.14
CA LEU A 207 18.80 -4.25 -5.92
C LEU A 207 20.20 -4.41 -5.33
N ILE A 208 20.39 -5.25 -4.31
CA ILE A 208 21.69 -5.50 -3.69
C ILE A 208 22.68 -6.09 -4.70
N ASN A 209 22.25 -7.05 -5.52
CA ASN A 209 23.11 -7.63 -6.56
C ASN A 209 23.51 -6.58 -7.62
N ALA A 210 22.57 -5.75 -8.08
CA ALA A 210 22.86 -4.68 -9.02
C ALA A 210 23.83 -3.65 -8.42
N PHE A 211 23.63 -3.28 -7.15
CA PHE A 211 24.52 -2.39 -6.43
C PHE A 211 25.94 -2.96 -6.29
N ALA A 212 26.07 -4.26 -5.99
CA ALA A 212 27.37 -4.92 -5.90
C ALA A 212 28.15 -4.88 -7.22
N LEU A 213 27.44 -4.95 -8.37
CA LEU A 213 28.06 -4.79 -9.68
C LEU A 213 28.52 -3.35 -9.91
N LEU A 214 27.69 -2.36 -9.60
CA LEU A 214 28.03 -0.94 -9.73
C LEU A 214 29.23 -0.57 -8.86
N ARG A 215 29.26 -1.03 -7.61
CA ARG A 215 30.27 -0.67 -6.62
C ARG A 215 31.70 -1.06 -7.03
N ARG A 216 31.85 -2.07 -7.91
CA ARG A 216 33.12 -2.49 -8.51
C ARG A 216 33.75 -1.44 -9.42
N THR A 217 32.94 -0.55 -9.98
CA THR A 217 33.37 0.43 -10.99
C THR A 217 33.21 1.88 -10.53
N ARG A 218 32.36 2.13 -9.53
CA ARG A 218 32.09 3.47 -9.00
C ARG A 218 31.89 3.43 -7.49
N PRO A 219 32.59 4.27 -6.72
CA PRO A 219 32.27 4.48 -5.31
C PRO A 219 30.87 5.05 -5.14
N CYS A 220 30.02 4.36 -4.37
CA CYS A 220 28.65 4.75 -4.08
C CYS A 220 28.17 4.06 -2.81
N ARG A 221 27.11 4.58 -2.21
CA ARG A 221 26.46 4.05 -0.99
C ARG A 221 25.04 3.60 -1.31
N LEU A 222 24.54 2.61 -0.57
CA LEU A 222 23.16 2.14 -0.66
C LEU A 222 22.47 2.21 0.69
N ILE A 223 21.33 2.90 0.78
CA ILE A 223 20.43 2.85 1.94
C ILE A 223 19.20 2.02 1.60
N LEU A 224 18.89 1.03 2.43
CA LEU A 224 17.66 0.25 2.37
C LEU A 224 16.78 0.56 3.58
N LEU A 225 15.80 1.44 3.38
CA LEU A 225 14.90 1.92 4.44
C LEU A 225 13.66 1.03 4.56
N GLY A 226 13.38 0.55 5.77
CA GLY A 226 12.27 -0.34 6.06
C GLY A 226 12.65 -1.49 6.99
N GLN A 227 11.71 -2.41 7.17
CA GLN A 227 11.87 -3.58 8.04
C GLN A 227 11.13 -4.79 7.45
N GLY A 228 11.50 -5.99 7.89
CA GLY A 228 10.68 -7.17 7.60
C GLY A 228 11.41 -8.50 7.63
N ARG A 229 10.66 -9.57 7.35
CA ARG A 229 11.12 -10.96 7.52
C ARG A 229 12.36 -11.34 6.70
N LYS A 230 12.69 -10.59 5.64
CA LYS A 230 13.85 -10.86 4.78
C LYS A 230 15.13 -10.15 5.22
N GLU A 231 15.08 -9.26 6.21
CA GLU A 231 16.21 -8.42 6.63
C GLU A 231 17.51 -9.21 6.88
N LYS A 232 17.45 -10.22 7.77
CA LYS A 232 18.61 -11.08 8.07
C LYS A 232 19.22 -11.73 6.83
N ARG A 233 18.38 -12.08 5.85
CA ARG A 233 18.84 -12.69 4.59
C ARG A 233 19.49 -11.64 3.67
N LEU A 234 18.98 -10.41 3.65
CA LEU A 234 19.55 -9.30 2.88
C LEU A 234 20.91 -8.87 3.44
N ILE A 235 21.03 -8.76 4.76
CA ILE A 235 22.31 -8.47 5.43
C ILE A 235 23.36 -9.55 5.10
N LYS A 236 22.98 -10.83 5.19
CA LYS A 236 23.85 -11.95 4.81
C LYS A 236 24.27 -11.89 3.33
N LEU A 237 23.39 -11.46 2.44
CA LEU A 237 23.71 -11.28 1.03
C LEU A 237 24.77 -10.18 0.83
N CYS A 238 24.66 -9.06 1.54
CA CYS A 238 25.68 -8.00 1.49
C CYS A 238 27.05 -8.51 1.95
N GLN A 239 27.10 -9.28 3.04
CA GLN A 239 28.32 -9.91 3.55
C GLN A 239 28.95 -10.88 2.54
N GLN A 240 28.12 -11.71 1.88
CA GLN A 240 28.58 -12.65 0.86
C GLN A 240 29.15 -11.95 -0.37
N LEU A 241 28.65 -10.75 -0.67
CA LEU A 241 29.09 -9.93 -1.79
C LEU A 241 30.24 -8.98 -1.42
N GLY A 242 30.63 -8.90 -0.14
CA GLY A 242 31.70 -8.03 0.36
C GLY A 242 31.38 -6.53 0.27
N ILE A 243 30.10 -6.17 0.40
CA ILE A 243 29.61 -4.77 0.28
C ILE A 243 28.93 -4.28 1.57
N GLU A 244 29.02 -5.02 2.66
CA GLU A 244 28.36 -4.69 3.94
C GLU A 244 28.79 -3.33 4.52
N GLY A 245 30.00 -2.86 4.20
CA GLY A 245 30.46 -1.51 4.59
C GLY A 245 29.85 -0.37 3.76
N ASP A 246 29.28 -0.68 2.59
CA ASP A 246 28.69 0.28 1.65
C ASP A 246 27.15 0.19 1.59
N VAL A 247 26.52 -0.67 2.42
CA VAL A 247 25.05 -0.78 2.55
C VAL A 247 24.58 -0.48 3.98
N LEU A 248 23.63 0.43 4.14
CA LEU A 248 22.99 0.78 5.42
C LEU A 248 21.56 0.26 5.48
N PHE A 249 21.19 -0.31 6.62
CA PHE A 249 19.83 -0.70 6.97
C PHE A 249 19.39 0.11 8.22
N PRO A 250 18.81 1.31 8.06
CA PRO A 250 18.39 2.15 9.20
C PRO A 250 17.20 1.57 9.99
N GLY A 251 16.53 0.55 9.44
CA GLY A 251 15.28 0.04 9.97
C GLY A 251 14.08 0.86 9.47
N PHE A 252 12.99 0.78 10.22
CA PHE A 252 11.78 1.56 9.95
C PHE A 252 11.94 3.02 10.40
N SER A 253 11.42 3.94 9.60
CA SER A 253 11.37 5.37 9.91
C SER A 253 9.94 5.88 9.75
N ASP A 254 9.43 6.55 10.78
CA ASP A 254 8.08 7.16 10.75
C ASP A 254 7.96 8.23 9.65
N ASN A 255 9.04 9.00 9.42
CA ASN A 255 9.14 9.96 8.34
C ASN A 255 10.28 9.59 7.36
N PRO A 256 9.97 8.94 6.22
CA PRO A 256 10.97 8.57 5.24
C PRO A 256 11.39 9.72 4.31
N TYR A 257 10.68 10.85 4.30
CA TYR A 257 10.86 11.87 3.26
C TYR A 257 12.23 12.57 3.28
N PRO A 258 12.83 12.88 4.44
CA PRO A 258 14.16 13.49 4.42
C PRO A 258 15.25 12.48 4.02
N TRP A 259 15.01 11.18 4.17
CA TRP A 259 15.89 10.14 3.63
C TRP A 259 15.83 10.18 2.10
N LEU A 260 14.60 10.18 1.57
CA LEU A 260 14.33 10.12 0.14
C LEU A 260 14.87 11.35 -0.59
N LYS A 261 14.65 12.55 -0.03
CA LYS A 261 15.13 13.83 -0.58
C LYS A 261 16.65 13.94 -0.69
N ARG A 262 17.39 13.21 0.15
CA ARG A 262 18.86 13.22 0.18
C ARG A 262 19.50 12.15 -0.70
N ALA A 263 18.70 11.27 -1.31
CA ALA A 263 19.22 10.26 -2.22
C ALA A 263 19.47 10.89 -3.61
N ASP A 264 20.56 10.49 -4.26
CA ASP A 264 20.83 10.87 -5.65
C ASP A 264 20.08 9.98 -6.66
N LEU A 265 19.70 8.77 -6.23
CA LEU A 265 18.94 7.81 -7.03
C LEU A 265 18.02 6.96 -6.15
N PHE A 266 16.72 7.01 -6.44
CA PHE A 266 15.78 6.06 -5.87
C PHE A 266 15.56 4.85 -6.80
N VAL A 267 15.60 3.64 -6.24
CA VAL A 267 15.38 2.39 -6.98
C VAL A 267 14.25 1.57 -6.38
N LEU A 268 13.28 1.23 -7.22
CA LEU A 268 12.18 0.32 -6.90
C LEU A 268 12.34 -1.01 -7.64
N SER A 269 12.93 -2.01 -6.99
CA SER A 269 13.18 -3.35 -7.56
C SER A 269 12.00 -4.33 -7.42
N SER A 270 10.78 -3.84 -7.23
CA SER A 270 9.66 -4.70 -6.84
C SER A 270 9.22 -5.64 -7.96
N LEU A 271 8.99 -6.90 -7.65
CA LEU A 271 8.47 -7.91 -8.58
C LEU A 271 7.04 -7.61 -9.01
N TRP A 272 6.26 -6.96 -8.14
CA TRP A 272 4.93 -6.48 -8.46
C TRP A 272 4.52 -5.28 -7.62
N GLU A 273 3.74 -4.40 -8.22
CA GLU A 273 3.10 -3.25 -7.57
C GLU A 273 1.70 -3.07 -8.13
N GLY A 274 0.76 -2.63 -7.28
CA GLY A 274 -0.53 -2.13 -7.77
C GLY A 274 -0.43 -0.68 -8.23
N SER A 275 0.26 0.13 -7.43
CA SER A 275 0.67 1.49 -7.76
C SER A 275 1.96 1.80 -7.00
N PRO A 276 3.05 2.23 -7.67
CA PRO A 276 4.33 2.46 -7.04
C PRO A 276 4.33 3.81 -6.30
N ASN A 277 3.60 3.88 -5.18
CA ASN A 277 3.41 5.11 -4.39
C ASN A 277 4.73 5.77 -4.04
N VAL A 278 5.68 4.98 -3.55
CA VAL A 278 7.00 5.47 -3.16
C VAL A 278 7.77 6.06 -4.33
N LEU A 279 7.62 5.52 -5.53
CA LEU A 279 8.25 6.09 -6.72
C LEU A 279 7.64 7.45 -7.05
N THR A 280 6.34 7.62 -6.86
CA THR A 280 5.67 8.91 -7.05
C THR A 280 6.10 9.92 -5.98
N GLU A 281 6.23 9.48 -4.72
CA GLU A 281 6.79 10.30 -3.64
C GLU A 281 8.23 10.72 -3.94
N ALA A 282 9.07 9.81 -4.45
CA ALA A 282 10.45 10.12 -4.85
C ALA A 282 10.48 11.19 -5.96
N LEU A 283 9.73 10.98 -7.04
CA LEU A 283 9.63 11.94 -8.14
C LEU A 283 9.18 13.34 -7.71
N ALA A 284 8.37 13.44 -6.66
CA ALA A 284 7.91 14.72 -6.13
C ALA A 284 8.94 15.43 -5.25
N LEU A 285 9.91 14.70 -4.69
CA LEU A 285 10.96 15.24 -3.82
C LEU A 285 12.26 15.61 -4.56
N GLY A 286 12.36 15.23 -5.84
CA GLY A 286 13.54 15.49 -6.69
C GLY A 286 14.44 14.26 -6.82
#